data_AF-A0A3D2I7B8-F1
#
_entry.id   AF-A0A3D2I7B8-F1
#
_cell.length_a   1.000
_cell.length_b   1.000
_cell.length_c   1.000
_cell.angle_alpha   90.00
_cell.angle_beta   90.00
_cell.angle_gamma   90.00
#
_symmetry.space_group_name_H-M   'P 1'
#
loop_
_entity.id
_entity.type
_entity.pdbx_description
1 polymer ?
#
loop_
_entity_poly.entity_id
_entity_poly.type
_entity_poly.pdbx_seq_one_letter_code
_entity_poly.pdbx_strand_id
1 'polypeptide(L)' 'MQKLDHQYHIHCVPGDVGRYVILPGDPGRCEKIAALFDDAHFVAQNREYTVYTGTLLGEKVSVCSTGIGG' A
#
# COMPACT_ATOMS: atom_id res chain seq x y z
N MET A 1 23.12 -8.15 0.63
CA MET A 1 21.71 -7.91 0.22
C MET A 1 21.75 -7.06 -1.03
N GLN A 2 21.13 -7.47 -2.14
CA GLN A 2 21.14 -6.66 -3.37
C GLN A 2 20.35 -5.37 -3.11
N LYS A 3 20.92 -4.23 -3.51
CA LYS A 3 20.27 -2.93 -3.40
C LYS A 3 19.45 -2.74 -4.68
N LEU A 4 18.14 -2.92 -4.56
CA LEU A 4 17.18 -2.66 -5.63
C LEU A 4 16.61 -1.26 -5.46
N ASP A 5 16.29 -0.60 -6.57
CA ASP A 5 15.66 0.73 -6.53
C ASP A 5 14.25 0.68 -5.92
N HIS A 6 13.56 -0.47 -6.05
CA HIS A 6 12.23 -0.73 -5.49
C HIS A 6 12.18 -2.11 -4.84
N GLN A 7 11.23 -2.30 -3.92
CA GLN A 7 10.87 -3.64 -3.46
C GLN A 7 10.30 -4.45 -4.63
N TYR A 8 10.88 -5.63 -4.90
CA TYR A 8 10.63 -6.40 -6.12
C TYR A 8 9.14 -6.72 -6.39
N HIS A 9 8.37 -7.05 -5.34
CA HIS A 9 6.98 -7.46 -5.50
C HIS A 9 6.01 -6.27 -5.46
N ILE A 10 6.15 -5.38 -4.48
CA ILE A 10 5.19 -4.30 -4.24
C ILE A 10 5.54 -3.00 -4.98
N HIS A 11 6.73 -2.91 -5.58
CA HIS A 11 7.23 -1.73 -6.29
C HIS A 11 7.28 -0.43 -5.45
N CYS A 12 7.40 -0.55 -4.13
CA CYS A 12 7.55 0.61 -3.23
C CYS A 12 9.02 0.93 -2.92
N VAL A 13 9.27 2.19 -2.57
CA VAL A 13 10.54 2.70 -2.01
C VAL A 13 10.35 3.19 -0.56
N PRO A 14 11.44 3.40 0.20
CA PRO A 14 11.33 4.06 1.51
C PRO A 14 10.66 5.43 1.38
N GLY A 15 9.59 5.63 2.15
CA GLY A 15 8.78 6.84 2.09
C GLY A 15 7.45 6.67 1.35
N ASP A 16 7.24 5.60 0.59
CA ASP A 16 5.95 5.37 -0.07
C ASP A 16 4.86 4.94 0.92
N VAL A 17 5.22 4.16 1.93
CA VAL A 17 4.27 3.59 2.90
C VAL A 17 4.41 4.21 4.29
N GLY A 18 3.32 4.21 5.04
CA GLY A 18 3.26 4.59 6.45
C GLY A 18 3.78 3.48 7.38
N ARG A 19 3.88 3.81 8.67
CA ARG A 19 4.25 2.83 9.71
C ARG A 19 3.16 1.78 9.94
N TYR A 20 1.92 2.14 9.65
CA TYR A 20 0.74 1.29 9.81
C TYR A 20 0.18 0.95 8.43
N VAL A 21 -0.05 -0.35 8.17
CA VAL A 21 -0.50 -0.86 6.88
C VAL A 21 -1.66 -1.83 7.05
N ILE A 22 -2.76 -1.60 6.34
CA ILE A 22 -3.90 -2.53 6.25
C ILE A 22 -3.64 -3.49 5.08
N LEU A 23 -3.86 -4.79 5.29
CA LEU A 23 -3.50 -5.85 4.34
C LEU A 23 -4.74 -6.67 3.90
N PRO A 24 -5.59 -6.14 3.00
CA PRO A 24 -6.68 -6.93 2.42
C PRO A 24 -6.15 -7.94 1.39
N GLY A 25 -6.83 -9.07 1.19
CA GLY A 25 -6.44 -9.99 0.10
C GLY A 25 -6.77 -9.44 -1.29
N ASP A 26 -7.97 -8.88 -1.47
CA ASP A 26 -8.48 -8.40 -2.77
C ASP A 26 -7.89 -7.02 -3.16
N PRO A 27 -7.21 -6.87 -4.32
CA PRO A 27 -6.74 -5.59 -4.84
C PRO A 27 -7.82 -4.52 -4.96
N GLY A 28 -9.06 -4.91 -5.32
CA GLY A 28 -10.19 -3.99 -5.44
C GLY A 28 -10.67 -3.42 -4.10
N ARG A 29 -10.20 -3.95 -2.97
CA ARG A 29 -10.51 -3.42 -1.64
C ARG A 29 -9.59 -2.29 -1.23
N CYS A 30 -8.40 -2.17 -1.81
CA CYS A 30 -7.44 -1.12 -1.46
C CYS A 30 -8.00 0.28 -1.71
N GLU A 31 -8.57 0.52 -2.89
CA GLU A 31 -9.17 1.82 -3.22
C GLU A 31 -10.34 2.17 -2.27
N LYS A 32 -11.18 1.18 -1.95
CA LYS A 32 -12.31 1.36 -1.02
C LYS A 32 -11.87 1.72 0.40
N ILE A 33 -10.78 1.11 0.88
CA ILE A 33 -10.19 1.43 2.17
C ILE A 33 -9.51 2.80 2.11
N ALA A 34 -8.74 3.08 1.05
CA ALA A 34 -8.03 4.33 0.86
C ALA A 34 -8.97 5.55 0.79
N ALA A 35 -10.18 5.38 0.25
CA ALA A 35 -11.22 6.40 0.25
C ALA A 35 -11.67 6.87 1.65
N LEU A 36 -11.26 6.17 2.72
CA LEU A 36 -11.49 6.54 4.11
C LEU A 36 -10.29 7.24 4.77
N PHE A 37 -9.17 7.37 4.06
CA PHE A 37 -8.02 8.15 4.52
C PHE A 37 -8.15 9.61 4.08
N ASP A 38 -7.52 10.50 4.82
CA ASP A 38 -7.29 11.88 4.41
C ASP A 38 -6.14 11.92 3.38
N ASP A 39 -6.31 12.69 2.30
CA ASP A 39 -5.31 12.90 1.23
C ASP A 39 -4.70 11.60 0.66
N ALA A 40 -5.56 10.59 0.49
CA ALA A 40 -5.17 9.31 -0.10
C ALA A 40 -4.70 9.47 -1.55
N HIS A 41 -3.57 8.85 -1.88
CA HIS A 41 -3.05 8.78 -3.23
C HIS A 41 -2.61 7.35 -3.58
N PHE A 42 -2.74 7.03 -4.86
CA PHE A 42 -2.21 5.80 -5.43
C PHE A 42 -0.69 5.84 -5.44
N VAL A 43 -0.07 4.75 -4.99
CA VAL A 43 1.39 4.62 -4.94
C VAL A 43 1.87 3.71 -6.06
N ALA A 44 1.39 2.46 -6.07
CA ALA A 44 1.83 1.45 -7.01
C ALA A 44 0.78 0.36 -7.18
N GLN A 45 0.81 -0.29 -8.35
CA GLN A 45 0.15 -1.56 -8.58
C GLN A 45 1.10 -2.47 -9.35
N ASN A 46 1.44 -3.61 -8.76
CA ASN A 46 2.21 -4.65 -9.42
C ASN A 46 1.63 -6.01 -9.04
N ARG A 47 1.23 -6.79 -10.04
CA ARG A 47 0.53 -8.06 -9.84
C ARG A 47 -0.68 -7.90 -8.90
N GLU A 48 -0.77 -8.69 -7.84
CA GLU A 48 -1.82 -8.62 -6.82
C GLU A 48 -1.61 -7.54 -5.75
N TYR A 49 -0.51 -6.77 -5.81
CA TYR A 49 -0.16 -5.76 -4.81
C TYR A 49 -0.56 -4.37 -5.29
N THR A 50 -1.72 -3.89 -4.84
CA THR A 50 -2.22 -2.52 -5.03
C THR A 50 -1.97 -1.74 -3.74
N VAL A 51 -1.25 -0.62 -3.84
CA VAL A 51 -0.85 0.21 -2.70
C VAL A 51 -1.41 1.62 -2.80
N TYR A 52 -2.02 2.08 -1.72
CA TYR A 52 -2.39 3.47 -1.50
C TYR A 52 -1.83 3.95 -0.18
N THR A 53 -1.56 5.25 -0.09
CA THR A 53 -1.08 5.91 1.13
C THR A 53 -1.85 7.20 1.33
N GLY A 54 -2.16 7.52 2.58
CA GLY A 54 -2.78 8.77 2.99
C GLY A 54 -2.47 9.02 4.46
N THR A 55 -3.35 9.72 5.14
CA THR A 55 -3.27 9.91 6.59
C THR A 55 -4.57 9.53 7.30
N LEU A 56 -4.47 9.16 8.56
CA LEU A 56 -5.61 8.94 9.44
C LEU A 56 -5.27 9.55 10.79
N LEU A 57 -6.05 10.56 11.22
CA LEU A 57 -5.78 11.33 12.44
C LEU A 57 -4.37 11.95 12.44
N GLY A 58 -3.89 12.37 11.27
CA GLY A 58 -2.54 12.95 11.08
C GLY A 58 -1.39 11.93 11.03
N GLU A 59 -1.64 10.64 11.26
CA GLU A 59 -0.62 9.60 11.12
C GLU A 59 -0.60 9.06 9.69
N LYS A 60 0.59 8.89 9.10
CA LYS A 60 0.74 8.30 7.76
C LYS A 60 0.39 6.81 7.80
N VAL A 61 -0.61 6.42 7.02
CA VAL A 61 -1.09 5.05 6.92
C VAL A 61 -1.16 4.59 5.47
N SER A 62 -1.08 3.28 5.25
CA SER A 62 -1.19 2.68 3.92
C SER A 62 -2.14 1.50 3.90
N VAL A 63 -2.56 1.13 2.70
CA VAL A 63 -3.24 -0.13 2.43
C VAL A 63 -2.53 -0.81 1.27
N CYS A 64 -2.22 -2.11 1.41
CA CYS A 64 -1.55 -2.92 0.39
C CYS A 64 -2.28 -4.26 0.26
N SER A 65 -2.75 -4.61 -0.93
CA SER A 65 -3.36 -5.93 -1.11
C SER A 65 -2.31 -7.05 -1.09
N THR A 66 -2.70 -8.25 -0.68
CA THR A 66 -1.78 -9.39 -0.55
C THR A 66 -2.10 -10.57 -1.46
N GLY A 67 -3.22 -10.52 -2.19
CA GLY A 67 -3.77 -11.71 -2.85
C GLY A 67 -4.36 -12.70 -1.84
N ILE A 68 -4.78 -13.86 -2.36
CA ILE A 68 -5.22 -15.00 -1.54
C ILE A 68 -3.97 -15.80 -1.14
N GLY A 69 -3.76 -16.05 0.16
CA GLY A 69 -2.60 -16.80 0.66
C GLY A 69 -2.61 -16.95 2.18
N GLY A 70 -1.91 -17.97 2.70
CA GLY A 70 -1.85 -18.33 4.12
C GLY A 70 -0.44 -18.26 4.68
#